data_AF-A0A3D1RM84-F1
#
_entry.id   AF-A0A3D1RM84-F1
#
_cell.length_a   1.000
_cell.length_b   1.000
_cell.length_c   1.000
_cell.angle_alpha   90.00
_cell.angle_beta   90.00
_cell.angle_gamma   90.00
#
_symmetry.space_group_name_H-M   'P 1'
#
loop_
_entity.id
_entity.type
_entity.pdbx_description
1 polymer ?
#
loop_
_entity_poly.entity_id
_entity_poly.type
_entity_poly.pdbx_seq_one_letter_code
_entity_poly.pdbx_strand_id
1 'polypeptide(L)'
;MLLRTKSKAQEEPSWHKSTRILDWRLFLSVMGIVFISEMGDKTQITTLLLAGAKPHYVFWVALGSATALICTSFLEVLIGSEIIARFMKPHVVKLASAVLFIVLGCLLLFGVIGAFDAGTVAL
;
A
#
# COMPACT_ATOMS: atom_id res chain seq x y z
N MET A 1 -12.02 -50.02 -27.98
CA MET A 1 -11.78 -49.26 -26.73
C MET A 1 -10.64 -48.27 -26.94
N LEU A 2 -10.83 -47.23 -27.78
CA LEU A 2 -9.81 -46.20 -28.07
C LEU A 2 -10.43 -44.81 -28.37
N LEU A 3 -11.51 -44.44 -27.67
CA LEU A 3 -12.15 -43.13 -27.85
C LEU A 3 -12.54 -42.48 -26.52
N ARG A 4 -11.59 -42.22 -25.62
CA ARG A 4 -11.88 -41.40 -24.43
C ARG A 4 -10.66 -40.81 -23.71
N THR A 5 -9.82 -40.02 -24.38
CA THR A 5 -8.79 -39.23 -23.65
C THR A 5 -8.59 -37.80 -24.15
N LYS A 6 -9.05 -37.42 -25.34
CA LYS A 6 -8.97 -36.03 -25.82
C LYS A 6 -10.18 -35.19 -25.42
N SER A 7 -10.45 -35.04 -24.12
CA SER A 7 -11.61 -34.24 -23.66
C SER A 7 -11.31 -33.11 -22.66
N LYS A 8 -10.09 -32.94 -22.12
CA LYS A 8 -9.87 -31.94 -21.07
C LYS A 8 -8.48 -31.29 -21.04
N ALA A 9 -7.71 -31.31 -22.13
CA ALA A 9 -6.29 -30.96 -22.07
C ALA A 9 -5.86 -29.79 -22.97
N GLN A 10 -6.72 -28.79 -23.24
CA GLN A 10 -6.28 -27.47 -23.72
C GLN A 10 -7.48 -26.52 -23.90
N GLU A 11 -8.10 -26.12 -22.80
CA GLU A 11 -8.61 -24.75 -22.73
C GLU A 11 -7.48 -23.95 -22.10
N GLU A 12 -6.48 -23.59 -22.91
CA GLU A 12 -5.55 -22.56 -22.46
C GLU A 12 -6.37 -21.28 -22.35
N PRO A 13 -6.35 -20.55 -21.22
CA PRO A 13 -6.93 -19.22 -21.18
C PRO A 13 -6.19 -18.40 -22.24
N SER A 14 -6.85 -18.18 -23.37
CA SER A 14 -6.34 -17.39 -24.46
C SER A 14 -6.42 -15.93 -24.01
N TRP A 15 -5.46 -15.56 -23.16
CA TRP A 15 -5.18 -14.19 -22.77
C TRP A 15 -4.75 -13.44 -24.03
N HIS A 16 -5.72 -13.10 -24.88
CA HIS A 16 -5.65 -11.93 -25.72
C HIS A 16 -5.56 -10.78 -24.73
N LYS A 17 -4.33 -10.50 -24.28
CA LYS A 17 -3.97 -9.22 -23.70
C LYS A 17 -4.24 -8.22 -24.81
N SER A 18 -5.48 -7.74 -24.86
CA SER A 18 -5.77 -6.49 -25.52
C SER A 18 -4.99 -5.45 -24.72
N THR A 19 -3.73 -5.27 -25.09
CA THR A 19 -2.89 -4.17 -24.62
C THR A 19 -3.42 -2.90 -25.26
N ARG A 20 -4.65 -2.53 -24.89
CA ARG A 20 -5.07 -1.14 -24.95
C ARG A 20 -4.32 -0.47 -23.83
N ILE A 21 -3.19 0.13 -24.21
CA ILE A 21 -2.26 0.87 -23.35
C ILE A 21 -3.01 1.93 -22.49
N LEU A 22 -4.24 2.29 -22.87
CA LEU A 22 -5.15 3.20 -22.17
C LEU A 22 -6.59 2.66 -22.14
N ASP A 23 -6.84 1.60 -21.38
CA ASP A 23 -8.21 1.25 -21.01
C ASP A 23 -8.72 2.24 -19.97
N TRP A 24 -9.42 3.29 -20.42
CA TRP A 24 -9.96 4.35 -19.56
C TRP A 24 -10.84 3.82 -18.41
N ARG A 25 -11.51 2.69 -18.65
CA ARG A 25 -12.29 1.98 -17.62
C ARG A 25 -11.41 1.38 -16.52
N LEU A 26 -10.27 0.79 -16.89
CA LEU A 26 -9.29 0.27 -15.93
C LEU A 26 -8.61 1.41 -15.19
N PHE A 27 -8.23 2.48 -15.89
CA PHE A 27 -7.67 3.70 -15.27
C PHE A 27 -8.62 4.25 -14.21
N LEU A 28 -9.87 4.54 -14.55
CA LEU A 28 -10.86 5.08 -13.62
C LEU A 28 -11.19 4.12 -12.47
N SER A 29 -11.24 2.80 -12.73
CA SER A 29 -11.52 1.80 -11.70
C SER A 29 -10.38 1.72 -10.68
N VAL A 30 -9.13 1.63 -11.15
CA VAL A 30 -7.94 1.60 -10.30
C VAL A 30 -7.77 2.93 -9.58
N MET A 31 -7.92 4.07 -10.27
CA MET A 31 -7.90 5.38 -9.63
C MET A 31 -8.97 5.51 -8.57
N GLY A 32 -10.22 5.08 -8.82
CA GLY A 32 -11.29 5.17 -7.84
C GLY A 32 -11.01 4.33 -6.58
N ILE A 33 -10.55 3.09 -6.76
CA ILE A 33 -10.21 2.19 -5.65
C ILE A 33 -9.02 2.74 -4.85
N VAL A 34 -7.95 3.16 -5.52
CA VAL A 34 -6.76 3.72 -4.86
C VAL A 34 -7.10 5.05 -4.21
N PHE A 35 -7.85 5.92 -4.87
CA PHE A 35 -8.26 7.22 -4.33
C PHE A 35 -9.13 7.07 -3.09
N ILE A 36 -10.08 6.14 -3.06
CA ILE A 36 -10.88 5.85 -1.86
C ILE A 36 -10.02 5.25 -0.75
N SER A 37 -9.04 4.40 -1.11
CA SER A 37 -8.09 3.84 -0.15
C SER A 37 -7.13 4.88 0.44
N GLU A 38 -6.84 5.95 -0.30
CA GLU A 38 -5.90 7.03 0.07
C GLU A 38 -6.59 8.28 0.62
N MET A 39 -7.87 8.52 0.31
CA MET A 39 -8.65 9.64 0.83
C MET A 39 -8.86 9.46 2.32
N GLY A 40 -8.19 10.29 3.11
CA GLY A 40 -8.21 10.18 4.57
C GLY A 40 -7.15 9.22 5.12
N ASP A 41 -6.08 8.95 4.36
CA ASP A 41 -4.91 8.30 4.95
C ASP A 41 -4.46 9.08 6.19
N LYS A 42 -3.98 8.33 7.19
CA LYS A 42 -3.55 8.89 8.49
C LYS A 42 -2.48 9.96 8.31
N THR A 43 -1.67 9.86 7.27
CA THR A 43 -0.68 10.90 6.93
C THR A 43 -1.35 12.22 6.52
N GLN A 44 -2.46 12.21 5.79
CA GLN A 44 -3.20 13.42 5.40
C GLN A 44 -3.83 14.11 6.61
N ILE A 45 -4.46 13.35 7.53
CA ILE A 45 -5.05 13.89 8.76
C ILE A 45 -3.95 14.46 9.67
N THR A 46 -2.83 13.74 9.82
CA THR A 46 -1.68 14.20 10.62
C THR A 46 -1.07 15.49 10.06
N THR A 47 -0.92 15.56 8.73
CA THR A 47 -0.39 16.75 8.05
C THR A 47 -1.33 17.94 8.20
N LEU A 48 -2.65 17.72 8.07
CA LEU A 48 -3.67 18.75 8.26
C LEU A 48 -3.67 19.28 9.70
N LEU A 49 -3.61 18.38 10.69
CA LEU A 49 -3.54 18.76 12.10
C LEU A 49 -2.25 19.55 12.42
N LEU A 50 -1.10 19.11 11.90
CA LEU A 50 0.18 19.79 12.10
C LEU A 50 0.19 21.17 11.43
N ALA A 51 -0.39 21.28 10.23
CA ALA A 51 -0.55 22.54 9.52
C ALA A 51 -1.52 23.50 10.25
N GLY A 52 -2.63 22.97 10.79
CA GLY A 52 -3.60 23.74 11.57
C GLY A 52 -3.06 24.24 12.92
N ALA A 53 -2.21 23.46 13.59
CA ALA A 53 -1.56 23.84 14.83
C ALA A 53 -0.49 24.94 14.64
N LYS A 54 0.08 25.06 13.43
CA LYS A 54 1.13 26.02 13.09
C LYS A 54 0.82 26.76 11.78
N PRO A 55 -0.13 27.71 11.78
CA PRO A 55 -0.63 28.36 10.56
C PRO A 55 0.44 29.15 9.78
N HIS A 56 1.50 29.61 10.44
CA HIS A 56 2.64 30.27 9.75
C HIS A 56 3.59 29.30 9.03
N TYR A 57 3.52 28.00 9.33
CA TYR A 57 4.46 26.99 8.83
C TYR A 57 3.81 25.99 7.88
N VAL A 58 2.58 26.22 7.43
CA VAL A 58 1.81 25.32 6.54
C VAL A 58 2.63 24.90 5.32
N PHE A 59 3.34 25.84 4.69
CA PHE A 59 4.19 25.56 3.53
C PHE A 59 5.37 24.64 3.88
N TRP A 60 5.99 24.84 5.04
CA TRP A 60 7.08 24.00 5.53
C TRP A 60 6.61 22.61 5.94
N VAL A 61 5.40 22.50 6.49
CA VAL A 61 4.76 21.22 6.81
C VAL A 61 4.45 20.44 5.53
N ALA A 62 3.92 21.10 4.51
CA ALA A 62 3.66 20.49 3.20
C ALA A 62 4.96 20.00 2.53
N LEU A 63 6.00 20.84 2.51
CA LEU A 63 7.31 20.44 1.99
C LEU A 63 7.94 19.31 2.79
N GLY A 64 7.93 19.40 4.12
CA GLY A 64 8.49 18.36 4.98
C GLY A 64 7.79 17.01 4.78
N SER A 65 6.46 16.99 4.70
CA SER A 65 5.68 15.77 4.43
C SER A 65 5.94 15.22 3.03
N ALA A 66 6.02 16.09 2.01
CA ALA A 66 6.31 15.67 0.64
C ALA A 66 7.71 15.08 0.51
N THR A 67 8.73 15.73 1.10
CA THR A 67 10.10 15.23 1.11
C THR A 67 10.21 13.93 1.88
N ALA A 68 9.56 13.82 3.04
CA ALA A 68 9.52 12.57 3.79
C ALA A 68 8.95 11.42 2.95
N LEU A 69 7.82 11.64 2.28
CA LEU A 69 7.18 10.64 1.41
C LEU A 69 8.12 10.20 0.27
N ILE A 70 8.70 11.16 -0.45
CA ILE A 70 9.64 10.87 -1.55
C ILE A 70 10.85 10.08 -1.04
N CYS A 71 11.45 10.49 0.08
CA CYS A 71 12.58 9.81 0.68
C CYS A 71 12.22 8.38 1.10
N THR A 72 11.08 8.18 1.76
CA THR A 72 10.65 6.84 2.18
C THR A 72 10.36 5.94 0.99
N SER A 73 9.67 6.44 -0.05
CA SER A 73 9.38 5.65 -1.25
C SER A 73 10.65 5.32 -2.03
N PHE A 74 11.61 6.24 -2.10
CA PHE A 74 12.90 5.99 -2.74
C PHE A 74 13.68 4.88 -2.01
N LEU A 75 13.74 4.93 -0.68
CA LEU A 75 14.37 3.90 0.13
C LEU A 75 13.66 2.55 -0.02
N GLU A 76 12.33 2.53 -0.04
CA GLU A 76 11.53 1.33 -0.24
C GLU A 76 11.83 0.67 -1.59
N VAL A 77 11.89 1.44 -2.68
CA VAL A 77 12.24 0.92 -4.00
C VAL A 77 13.66 0.41 -4.04
N LEU A 78 14.63 1.14 -3.48
CA LEU A 78 16.04 0.74 -3.49
C LEU A 78 16.25 -0.59 -2.75
N ILE A 79 15.65 -0.72 -1.57
CA ILE A 79 15.70 -1.94 -0.76
C ILE A 79 14.92 -3.07 -1.45
N GLY A 80 13.73 -2.77 -1.98
CA GLY A 80 12.88 -3.74 -2.68
C GLY A 80 13.50 -4.29 -3.96
N SER A 81 14.13 -3.42 -4.76
CA SER A 81 14.70 -3.80 -6.05
C SER A 81 16.02 -4.54 -5.93
N GLU A 82 16.91 -4.13 -5.03
CA GLU A 82 18.24 -4.75 -4.90
C GLU A 82 18.24 -5.97 -3.98
N ILE A 83 17.58 -5.88 -2.83
CA ILE A 83 17.72 -6.90 -1.77
C ILE A 83 16.62 -7.95 -1.91
N ILE A 84 15.36 -7.52 -2.02
CA ILE A 84 14.22 -8.44 -2.02
C ILE A 84 14.11 -9.17 -3.37
N ALA A 85 14.30 -8.48 -4.49
CA ALA A 85 14.17 -9.10 -5.82
C ALA A 85 15.25 -10.14 -6.11
N ARG A 86 16.42 -10.03 -5.48
CA ARG A 86 17.58 -10.89 -5.76
C ARG A 86 17.67 -12.11 -4.83
N PHE A 87 17.20 -11.98 -3.60
CA PHE A 87 17.32 -13.03 -2.58
C PHE A 87 15.99 -13.67 -2.14
N MET A 88 14.85 -13.00 -2.30
CA MET A 88 13.59 -13.44 -1.71
C MET A 88 12.62 -14.02 -2.74
N LYS A 89 12.17 -15.26 -2.52
CA LYS A 89 11.03 -15.82 -3.25
C LYS A 89 9.76 -15.03 -2.90
N PRO A 90 8.85 -14.74 -3.87
CA PRO A 90 7.63 -13.96 -3.63
C PRO A 90 6.75 -14.48 -2.48
N HIS A 91 6.80 -15.79 -2.23
CA HIS A 91 6.03 -16.43 -1.17
C HIS A 91 6.47 -16.00 0.24
N VAL A 92 7.77 -15.75 0.44
CA VAL A 92 8.33 -15.34 1.74
C VAL A 92 7.89 -13.92 2.08
N VAL A 93 7.94 -13.01 1.11
CA VAL A 93 7.48 -11.64 1.27
C VAL A 93 6.00 -11.62 1.64
N LYS A 94 5.17 -12.39 0.93
CA LYS A 94 3.73 -12.49 1.20
C LYS A 94 3.44 -13.00 2.61
N LEU A 95 4.14 -14.05 3.05
CA LEU A 95 3.98 -14.59 4.41
C LEU A 95 4.44 -13.59 5.47
N ALA A 96 5.58 -12.93 5.25
CA ALA A 96 6.10 -11.91 6.16
C ALA A 96 5.12 -10.73 6.30
N SER A 97 4.58 -10.21 5.20
CA SER A 97 3.56 -9.16 5.23
C SER A 97 2.30 -9.59 5.98
N ALA A 98 1.83 -10.83 5.77
CA ALA A 98 0.64 -11.35 6.46
C ALA A 98 0.86 -11.47 7.98
N VAL A 99 2.01 -12.01 8.41
CA VAL A 99 2.37 -12.10 9.83
C VAL A 99 2.50 -10.71 10.44
N LEU A 100 3.18 -9.77 9.77
CA LEU A 100 3.32 -8.40 10.24
C LEU A 100 1.95 -7.73 10.44
N PHE A 101 1.02 -7.94 9.51
CA PHE A 101 -0.33 -7.37 9.60
C PHE A 101 -1.13 -7.95 10.78
N ILE A 102 -1.03 -9.27 11.01
CA ILE A 102 -1.68 -9.91 12.17
C ILE A 102 -1.08 -9.37 13.47
N VAL A 103 0.25 -9.27 13.56
CA VAL A 103 0.94 -8.75 14.75
C VAL A 103 0.52 -7.30 15.02
N LEU A 104 0.60 -6.41 14.02
CA LEU A 104 0.16 -5.03 14.16
C LEU A 104 -1.33 -4.92 14.54
N GLY A 105 -2.19 -5.75 13.93
CA GLY A 105 -3.61 -5.83 14.27
C GLY A 105 -3.83 -6.23 15.73
N CYS A 106 -3.13 -7.26 16.21
CA CYS A 106 -3.17 -7.67 17.61
C CYS A 106 -2.66 -6.57 18.54
N LEU A 107 -1.52 -5.94 18.23
CA LEU A 107 -0.96 -4.86 19.06
C LEU A 107 -1.90 -3.64 19.13
N LEU A 108 -2.63 -3.34 18.06
CA LEU A 108 -3.68 -2.32 18.08
C LEU A 108 -4.88 -2.75 18.94
N LEU A 109 -5.35 -3.99 18.83
CA LEU A 109 -6.47 -4.50 19.63
C LEU A 109 -6.17 -4.54 21.13
N PHE A 110 -4.94 -4.89 21.51
CA PHE A 110 -4.49 -4.86 22.90
C PHE A 110 -4.10 -3.46 23.39
N GLY A 111 -4.25 -2.43 22.55
CA GLY A 111 -3.98 -1.03 22.93
C GLY A 111 -2.51 -0.68 23.12
N VAL A 112 -1.58 -1.56 22.76
CA VAL A 112 -0.14 -1.38 22.95
C VAL A 112 0.41 -0.21 22.12
N ILE A 113 -0.10 -0.02 20.90
CA ILE A 113 0.29 1.08 19.98
C ILE A 113 -0.84 2.13 19.86
N GLY A 114 -1.87 2.03 20.70
CA GLY A 114 -3.07 2.88 20.67
C GLY A 114 -3.20 3.85 21.84
N ALA A 115 -2.21 3.90 22.73
CA ALA A 115 -2.11 4.98 23.72
C ALA A 115 -1.67 6.27 23.02
N PHE A 116 -2.51 6.77 22.11
CA PHE A 116 -2.56 8.20 21.87
C PHE A 116 -3.02 8.79 23.19
N ASP A 117 -2.04 9.18 24.00
CA ASP A 117 -2.25 9.67 25.35
C ASP A 117 -3.25 10.80 25.31
N ALA A 118 -4.50 10.50 25.66
CA ALA A 118 -5.56 11.49 25.80
C ALA A 118 -5.27 12.49 26.93
N GLY A 119 -4.17 12.32 27.67
CA GLY A 119 -3.68 13.22 28.72
C GLY A 119 -2.69 14.30 28.27
N THR A 120 -1.88 14.09 27.23
CA THR A 120 -0.75 14.98 26.87
C THR A 120 -1.17 16.12 25.96
N VAL A 121 -2.35 16.06 25.35
CA VAL A 121 -2.93 17.18 24.58
C VAL A 121 -3.78 18.10 25.48
N ALA A 122 -3.95 17.76 26.76
CA ALA A 122 -4.74 18.52 27.73
C ALA A 122 -3.91 19.41 28.68
N LEU A 123 -2.59 19.56 28.44
CA LEU A 123 -1.68 20.41 29.21
C LEU A 123 -0.96 21.43 28.33
#